data_AF-J0WPF6-F1
#
_entry.id   AF-J0WPF6-F1
#
_cell.length_a   1.000
_cell.length_b   1.000
_cell.length_c   1.000
_cell.angle_alpha   90.00
_cell.angle_beta   90.00
_cell.angle_gamma   90.00
#
_symmetry.space_group_name_H-M   'P 1'
#
loop_
_entity.id
_entity.type
_entity.pdbx_description
1 polymer ?
#
loop_
_entity_poly.entity_id
_entity_poly.type
_entity_poly.pdbx_seq_one_letter_code
_entity_poly.pdbx_strand_id
1 'polypeptide(L)'
;MPKAKKPKDTVSPLSANGAPSMRATRAATRAAAPRAEPKARYCKTCEKPMKGHPKGQCGAHSRSALDARAAEKEEAVLAAHTDLVSRQIDAP
;
A
#
# COMPACT_ATOMS: atom_id res chain seq x y z
N MET A 1 52.18 -4.81 -20.30
CA MET A 1 51.16 -4.64 -21.36
C MET A 1 51.79 -4.95 -22.71
N PRO A 2 51.36 -6.03 -23.38
CA PRO A 2 51.15 -5.95 -24.83
C PRO A 2 49.77 -6.49 -25.26
N LYS A 3 49.16 -5.79 -26.23
CA LYS A 3 47.82 -6.04 -26.80
C LYS A 3 47.85 -7.22 -27.78
N ALA A 4 46.80 -8.04 -27.79
CA ALA A 4 46.50 -8.97 -28.89
C ALA A 4 45.09 -8.71 -29.45
N LYS A 5 45.03 -8.51 -30.77
CA LYS A 5 43.86 -8.18 -31.61
C LYS A 5 42.99 -9.41 -31.88
N LYS A 6 41.67 -9.21 -31.96
CA LYS A 6 40.68 -10.17 -32.51
C LYS A 6 40.74 -10.25 -34.04
N PRO A 7 40.25 -11.36 -34.60
CA PRO A 7 39.27 -11.36 -35.71
C PRO A 7 38.05 -12.24 -35.31
N LYS A 8 36.75 -11.86 -35.37
CA LYS A 8 35.85 -11.51 -36.50
C LYS A 8 36.07 -12.44 -37.70
N ASP A 9 35.17 -13.29 -38.16
CA ASP A 9 33.71 -13.29 -38.25
C ASP A 9 33.24 -14.74 -38.39
N THR A 10 32.05 -15.11 -37.92
CA THR A 10 31.17 -15.96 -38.73
C THR A 10 29.72 -15.87 -38.24
N VAL A 11 28.86 -15.59 -39.20
CA VAL A 11 27.45 -15.23 -39.07
C VAL A 11 26.60 -16.48 -38.83
N SER A 12 25.55 -16.32 -38.02
CA SER A 12 24.49 -17.32 -37.79
C SER A 12 23.84 -17.80 -39.09
N PRO A 13 23.24 -18.99 -39.06
CA PRO A 13 21.77 -19.03 -39.07
C PRO A 13 21.25 -20.10 -38.09
N LEU A 14 20.03 -20.12 -37.58
CA LEU A 14 18.75 -20.05 -38.27
C LEU A 14 17.67 -20.00 -37.16
N SER A 15 16.59 -19.25 -37.39
CA SER A 15 15.46 -19.03 -36.49
C SER A 15 14.81 -20.30 -35.92
N ALA A 16 14.45 -20.27 -34.63
CA ALA A 16 13.36 -21.05 -34.08
C ALA A 16 12.54 -20.16 -33.14
N ASN A 17 11.37 -19.73 -33.62
CA ASN A 17 10.21 -19.23 -32.88
C ASN A 17 10.52 -18.54 -31.53
N GLY A 18 10.86 -17.25 -31.58
CA GLY A 18 10.99 -16.42 -30.40
C GLY A 18 9.62 -16.12 -29.78
N ALA A 19 9.07 -17.07 -29.03
CA ALA A 19 8.02 -16.78 -28.06
C ALA A 19 8.47 -15.53 -27.25
N PRO A 20 7.61 -14.50 -27.09
CA PRO A 20 8.02 -13.29 -26.40
C PRO A 20 8.54 -13.69 -25.02
N SER A 21 9.82 -13.44 -24.79
CA SER A 21 10.46 -13.81 -23.53
C SER A 21 9.63 -13.23 -22.40
N MET A 22 9.13 -14.09 -21.51
CA MET A 22 8.34 -13.66 -20.33
C MET A 22 9.08 -12.59 -19.51
N ARG A 23 10.41 -12.57 -19.58
CA ARG A 23 11.25 -11.52 -18.98
C ARG A 23 11.14 -10.18 -19.72
N ALA A 24 11.10 -10.18 -21.05
CA ALA A 24 10.88 -8.97 -21.87
C ALA A 24 9.45 -8.42 -21.67
N THR A 25 8.44 -9.30 -21.63
CA THR A 25 7.05 -8.91 -21.35
C THR A 25 6.88 -8.34 -19.94
N ARG A 26 7.56 -8.92 -18.93
CA ARG A 26 7.60 -8.38 -17.56
C ARG A 26 8.35 -7.04 -17.47
N ALA A 27 9.40 -6.84 -18.26
CA ALA A 27 10.13 -5.58 -18.30
C ALA A 27 9.29 -4.46 -18.93
N ALA A 28 8.59 -4.75 -20.03
CA ALA A 28 7.69 -3.80 -20.70
C ALA A 28 6.49 -3.40 -19.83
N THR A 29 5.86 -4.36 -19.14
CA THR A 29 4.75 -4.07 -18.20
C THR A 29 5.20 -3.30 -16.97
N ARG A 30 6.41 -3.55 -16.45
CA ARG A 30 6.99 -2.74 -15.36
C ARG A 30 7.34 -1.31 -15.78
N ALA A 31 7.67 -1.08 -17.06
CA ALA A 31 7.96 0.24 -17.58
C ALA A 31 6.68 1.05 -17.88
N ALA A 32 5.59 0.38 -18.26
CA ALA A 32 4.33 1.01 -18.63
C ALA A 32 3.40 1.30 -17.44
N ALA A 33 3.56 0.60 -16.31
CA ALA A 33 2.75 0.86 -15.13
C ALA A 33 3.27 2.11 -14.39
N PRO A 34 2.45 3.17 -14.20
CA PRO A 34 2.78 4.18 -13.20
C PRO A 34 2.95 3.42 -11.88
N ARG A 35 4.13 3.55 -11.26
CA ARG A 35 4.39 2.93 -9.96
C ARG A 35 3.36 3.52 -9.01
N ALA A 36 2.32 2.76 -8.70
CA ALA A 36 1.38 3.14 -7.66
C ALA A 36 2.21 3.52 -6.44
N GLU A 37 2.04 4.75 -5.95
CA GLU A 37 2.76 5.19 -4.77
C GLU A 37 2.52 4.13 -3.68
N PRO A 38 3.58 3.65 -3.01
CA PRO A 38 3.42 2.65 -1.97
C PRO A 38 2.41 3.19 -0.96
N LYS A 39 1.26 2.52 -0.84
CA LYS A 39 0.19 2.89 0.11
C LYS A 39 0.85 3.19 1.46
N ALA A 40 0.66 4.40 1.97
CA ALA A 40 1.20 4.77 3.26
C ALA A 40 0.75 3.74 4.30
N ARG A 41 1.69 3.20 5.07
CA ARG A 41 1.34 2.30 6.17
C ARG A 41 0.76 3.17 7.28
N TYR A 42 -0.48 2.91 7.66
CA TYR A 42 -1.15 3.61 8.77
C TYR A 42 -1.01 2.80 10.06
N CYS A 43 -0.85 3.51 11.18
CA CYS A 43 -0.85 2.90 12.49
C CYS A 43 -2.28 2.49 12.85
N LYS A 44 -2.51 1.21 13.18
CA LYS A 44 -3.84 0.71 13.56
C LYS A 44 -4.39 1.35 14.85
N THR A 45 -3.52 1.92 15.68
CA THR A 45 -3.88 2.49 16.98
C THR A 45 -4.34 3.94 16.86
N CYS A 46 -3.58 4.77 16.14
CA CYS A 46 -3.88 6.19 16.03
C CYS A 46 -4.48 6.59 14.69
N GLU A 47 -4.53 5.66 13.71
CA GLU A 47 -4.99 5.85 12.33
C GLU A 47 -4.21 6.93 11.56
N LYS A 48 -3.05 7.36 12.07
CA LYS A 48 -2.14 8.30 11.41
C LYS A 48 -1.09 7.56 10.58
N PRO A 49 -0.50 8.21 9.57
CA PRO A 49 0.63 7.66 8.84
C PRO A 49 1.76 7.25 9.79
N MET A 50 2.37 6.09 9.56
CA MET A 50 3.55 5.63 10.32
C MET A 50 4.82 6.42 9.99
N LYS A 51 4.73 7.44 9.12
CA LYS A 51 5.83 8.36 8.83
C LYS A 51 6.10 9.19 10.09
N GLY A 52 7.09 8.77 10.88
CA GLY A 52 7.49 9.46 12.11
C GLY A 52 7.27 8.67 13.41
N HIS A 53 6.65 7.47 13.37
CA HIS A 53 6.68 6.56 14.52
C HIS A 53 6.47 5.09 14.10
N PRO A 54 7.26 4.13 14.63
CA PRO A 54 6.93 2.72 14.55
C PRO A 54 5.74 2.39 15.44
N LYS A 55 5.09 1.24 15.21
CA LYS A 55 3.90 0.79 15.97
C LYS A 55 4.13 0.86 17.48
N GLY A 56 5.27 0.36 17.98
CA GLY A 56 5.60 0.33 19.41
C GLY A 56 5.90 1.70 20.04
N GLN A 57 6.02 2.77 19.25
CA GLN A 57 6.22 4.14 19.73
C GLN A 57 5.01 5.04 19.44
N CYS A 58 3.85 4.45 19.14
CA CYS A 58 2.65 5.25 18.96
C CYS A 58 2.18 5.79 20.31
N GLY A 59 2.23 7.11 20.49
CA GLY A 59 1.75 7.79 21.70
C GLY A 59 0.25 7.57 21.99
N ALA A 60 -0.52 7.05 21.03
CA ALA A 60 -1.91 6.64 21.23
C ALA A 60 -2.05 5.26 21.89
N HIS A 61 -0.95 4.57 22.22
CA HIS A 61 -0.97 3.36 23.04
C HIS A 61 -1.09 3.66 24.54
N SER A 62 -1.00 4.93 24.96
CA SER A 62 -1.25 5.26 26.36
C SER A 62 -2.69 4.91 26.73
N ARG A 63 -2.87 4.39 27.95
CA ARG A 63 -4.19 3.96 28.43
C ARG A 63 -5.22 5.10 28.34
N SER A 64 -4.81 6.31 28.73
CA SER A 64 -5.63 7.52 28.64
C SER A 64 -6.05 7.88 27.21
N ALA A 65 -5.18 7.70 26.21
CA ALA A 65 -5.52 7.99 24.82
C ALA A 65 -6.49 6.95 24.23
N LEU A 66 -6.42 5.70 24.71
CA LEU A 66 -7.38 4.67 24.33
C LEU A 66 -8.74 4.89 25.00
N ASP A 67 -8.74 5.25 26.28
CA ASP A 67 -9.97 5.54 27.04
C ASP A 67 -10.70 6.77 26.46
N ALA A 68 -9.98 7.83 26.09
CA ALA A 68 -10.58 9.01 25.43
C ALA A 68 -11.24 8.66 24.09
N ARG A 69 -10.59 7.84 23.26
CA ARG A 69 -11.16 7.37 21.97
C ARG A 69 -12.35 6.43 22.17
N ALA A 70 -12.34 5.64 23.25
CA ALA A 70 -13.48 4.79 23.61
C ALA A 70 -14.67 5.66 23.99
N ALA A 71 -14.47 6.68 24.84
CA ALA A 71 -15.51 7.62 25.23
C ALA A 71 -16.12 8.36 24.02
N GLU A 72 -15.29 8.86 23.10
CA GLU A 72 -15.77 9.50 21.86
C GLU A 72 -16.65 8.55 21.02
N LYS A 73 -16.28 7.27 20.93
CA LYS A 73 -17.05 6.27 20.19
C LYS A 73 -18.35 5.90 20.90
N GLU A 74 -18.29 5.75 22.22
CA GLU A 74 -19.48 5.48 23.04
C GLU A 74 -20.49 6.62 22.94
N GLU A 75 -20.03 7.87 23.00
CA GLU A 75 -20.87 9.06 22.80
C GLU A 75 -21.52 9.07 21.41
N ALA A 76 -20.74 8.81 20.36
CA ALA A 76 -21.25 8.74 18.99
C ALA A 76 -22.30 7.63 18.81
N VAL A 77 -22.09 6.46 19.42
CA VAL A 77 -23.05 5.34 19.40
C VAL A 77 -24.33 5.71 20.15
N LEU A 78 -24.20 6.33 21.32
CA LEU A 78 -25.36 6.77 22.10
C LEU A 78 -26.17 7.82 21.32
N ALA A 79 -25.51 8.81 20.72
CA ALA A 79 -26.16 9.82 19.90
C ALA A 79 -26.89 9.21 18.69
N ALA A 80 -26.24 8.28 17.98
CA ALA A 80 -26.84 7.58 16.85
C ALA A 80 -28.05 6.72 17.27
N HIS A 81 -27.96 6.05 18.42
CA HIS A 81 -29.08 5.30 18.98
C HIS A 81 -30.25 6.22 19.33
N THR A 82 -29.98 7.36 19.97
CA THR A 82 -31.05 8.32 20.29
C THR A 82 -31.71 8.90 19.04
N ASP A 83 -30.94 9.25 18.01
CA ASP A 83 -31.47 9.73 16.72
C ASP A 83 -32.35 8.66 16.05
N LEU A 84 -31.90 7.40 16.06
CA LEU A 84 -32.68 6.29 15.54
C LEU A 84 -34.02 6.12 16.28
N VAL A 85 -34.01 6.17 17.62
CA VAL A 85 -35.23 6.04 18.42
C VAL A 85 -36.18 7.20 18.17
N SER A 86 -35.69 8.44 18.12
CA SER A 86 -36.52 9.61 17.80
C SER A 86 -37.22 9.47 16.46
N ARG A 87 -36.49 9.05 15.42
CA ARG A 87 -37.07 8.82 14.07
C ARG A 87 -38.12 7.72 14.04
N GLN A 88 -38.04 6.72 14.91
CA GLN A 88 -39.06 5.66 15.00
C GLN A 88 -40.34 6.14 15.69
N ILE A 89 -40.24 7.11 16.61
CA ILE A 89 -41.40 7.71 17.29
C ILE A 89 -42.12 8.69 16.37
N ASP A 90 -41.36 9.45 15.57
CA ASP A 90 -41.91 10.44 14.63
C ASP A 90 -42.33 9.84 13.27
N ALA A 91 -42.16 8.53 13.08
CA ALA A 91 -42.63 7.84 11.88
C ALA A 91 -44.16 7.65 11.93
N PRO A 92 -44.92 8.05 10.87
CA PRO A 92 -46.38 7.98 10.83
C PRO A 92 -46.94 6.55 10.77
#